data_AF-A0A0M0LA09-F1
#
_entry.id   AF-A0A0M0LA09-F1
#
_cell.length_a   1.000
_cell.length_b   1.000
_cell.length_c   1.000
_cell.angle_alpha   90.00
_cell.angle_beta   90.00
_cell.angle_gamma   90.00
#
_symmetry.space_group_name_H-M   'P 1'
#
loop_
_entity.id
_entity.type
_entity.pdbx_description
1 polymer ?
#
loop_
_entity_poly.entity_id
_entity_poly.type
_entity_poly.pdbx_seq_one_letter_code
_entity_poly.pdbx_strand_id
1 'polypeptide(L)'
;MIFNLDIQPDGLPSNTVDEIRTGEVYYSMFGEIIFFINGKNFFEHANGISEEKMGTSSMSSKGLTIPIYGFIHSFINQMDDIGQKKAVIIYEDQIDKEIVLETSGENVIFAIRYCLSNYWYDGESVKESLEIPISSVNMIPIPVFKEGMIEGIRTYFESLLQQFPELQKVDKFVELYKKVTK
;
A
#
# COMPACT_ATOMS: atom_id res chain seq x y z
N MET A 1 -17.81 2.59 -9.49
CA MET A 1 -16.84 1.74 -8.77
C MET A 1 -16.33 2.55 -7.59
N ILE A 2 -16.11 1.91 -6.44
CA ILE A 2 -15.57 2.53 -5.23
C ILE A 2 -14.27 1.80 -4.86
N PHE A 3 -13.24 2.53 -4.47
CA PHE A 3 -12.00 1.99 -3.95
C PHE A 3 -11.66 2.71 -2.64
N ASN A 4 -11.29 1.97 -1.60
CA ASN A 4 -10.81 2.52 -0.34
C ASN A 4 -9.55 1.78 0.12
N LEU A 5 -8.61 2.52 0.70
CA LEU A 5 -7.49 1.98 1.45
C LEU A 5 -7.80 2.07 2.95
N ASP A 6 -7.54 0.98 3.67
CA ASP A 6 -7.50 0.95 5.13
C ASP A 6 -6.09 0.54 5.60
N ILE A 7 -5.63 1.13 6.71
CA ILE A 7 -4.29 0.93 7.25
C ILE A 7 -4.42 0.62 8.75
N GLN A 8 -3.98 -0.58 9.14
CA GLN A 8 -4.08 -1.07 10.50
C GLN A 8 -2.66 -1.34 11.05
N PRO A 9 -2.09 -0.43 11.86
CA PRO A 9 -0.75 -0.65 12.44
C PRO A 9 -0.75 -1.81 13.44
N ASP A 10 0.33 -2.62 13.45
CA ASP A 10 0.55 -3.71 14.41
C ASP A 10 1.04 -3.15 15.76
N GLY A 11 0.25 -2.22 16.32
CA GLY A 11 0.67 -1.36 17.42
C GLY A 11 1.56 -0.21 16.96
N LEU A 12 1.65 0.81 17.82
CA LEU A 12 2.48 1.99 17.57
C LEU A 12 3.55 2.07 18.65
N PRO A 13 4.85 2.07 18.30
CA PRO A 13 5.94 2.17 19.27
C PRO A 13 5.79 3.45 20.12
N SER A 14 6.15 3.38 21.40
CA SER A 14 6.08 4.56 22.29
C SER A 14 6.99 5.70 21.84
N ASN A 15 8.02 5.39 21.06
CA ASN A 15 8.98 6.29 20.41
C ASN A 15 8.59 6.67 18.96
N THR A 16 7.33 6.46 18.52
CA THR A 16 6.85 6.76 17.15
C THR A 16 7.29 8.14 16.63
N VAL A 17 7.19 9.18 17.47
CA VAL A 17 7.58 10.55 17.09
C VAL A 17 9.07 10.65 16.77
N ASP A 18 9.90 9.97 17.55
CA ASP A 18 11.35 9.96 17.34
C ASP A 18 11.72 9.11 16.12
N GLU A 19 11.08 7.96 15.92
CA GLU A 19 11.32 7.09 14.75
C GLU A 19 10.96 7.79 13.43
N ILE A 20 9.88 8.58 13.41
CA ILE A 20 9.51 9.39 12.24
C ILE A 20 10.54 10.50 12.01
N ARG A 21 11.05 11.11 13.10
CA ARG A 21 12.06 12.18 13.02
C ARG A 21 13.41 11.65 12.53
N THR A 22 13.84 10.48 13.00
CA THR A 22 15.13 9.85 12.62
C THR A 22 15.04 9.10 11.29
N GLY A 23 13.83 8.70 10.88
CA GLY A 23 13.61 7.87 9.70
C GLY A 23 13.68 6.37 9.97
N GLU A 24 13.83 5.94 11.23
CA GLU A 24 13.75 4.52 11.62
C GLU A 24 12.36 3.93 11.33
N VAL A 25 11.32 4.77 11.28
CA VAL A 25 9.92 4.39 11.00
C VAL A 25 9.74 3.61 9.70
N TYR A 26 10.64 3.79 8.73
CA TYR A 26 10.62 3.07 7.45
C TYR A 26 10.80 1.56 7.63
N TYR A 27 11.36 1.15 8.77
CA TYR A 27 11.76 -0.23 9.05
C TYR A 27 11.13 -0.80 10.31
N SER A 28 10.55 0.03 11.19
CA SER A 28 9.99 -0.41 12.47
C SER A 28 8.46 -0.47 12.50
N MET A 29 7.78 0.33 11.67
CA MET A 29 6.32 0.49 11.74
C MET A 29 5.61 -0.43 10.74
N PHE A 30 5.49 -1.69 11.13
CA PHE A 30 4.70 -2.69 10.40
C PHE A 30 3.20 -2.54 10.69
N GLY A 31 2.42 -2.95 9.71
CA GLY A 31 1.01 -3.21 9.89
C GLY A 31 0.38 -3.67 8.60
N GLU A 32 -0.93 -3.83 8.63
CA GLU A 32 -1.71 -4.36 7.54
C GLU A 32 -2.28 -3.24 6.69
N ILE A 33 -2.02 -3.29 5.38
CA ILE A 33 -2.71 -2.48 4.39
C ILE A 33 -3.80 -3.32 3.71
N ILE A 34 -4.99 -2.75 3.60
CA ILE A 34 -6.17 -3.44 3.11
C ILE A 34 -6.81 -2.60 2.00
N PHE A 35 -7.08 -3.24 0.87
CA PHE A 35 -7.77 -2.60 -0.25
C PHE A 35 -9.21 -3.09 -0.31
N PHE A 36 -10.15 -2.15 -0.30
CA PHE A 36 -11.56 -2.43 -0.46
C PHE A 36 -12.06 -1.96 -1.82
N ILE A 37 -12.63 -2.87 -2.62
CA ILE A 37 -13.22 -2.55 -3.92
C ILE A 37 -14.70 -2.84 -3.88
N ASN A 38 -15.52 -1.81 -4.10
CA ASN A 38 -16.97 -1.88 -3.93
C ASN A 38 -17.38 -2.50 -2.57
N GLY A 39 -16.61 -2.20 -1.53
CA GLY A 39 -16.82 -2.69 -0.16
C GLY A 39 -16.31 -4.12 0.13
N LYS A 40 -15.70 -4.80 -0.83
CA LYS A 40 -15.11 -6.15 -0.64
C LYS A 40 -13.62 -6.08 -0.44
N ASN A 41 -13.09 -6.92 0.45
CA ASN A 41 -11.66 -7.01 0.70
C ASN A 41 -10.97 -7.66 -0.52
N PHE A 42 -10.07 -6.94 -1.16
CA PHE A 42 -9.25 -7.44 -2.27
C PHE A 42 -8.47 -8.71 -1.91
N PHE A 43 -8.11 -8.87 -0.65
CA PHE A 43 -7.31 -9.98 -0.17
C PHE A 43 -8.13 -11.21 0.22
N GLU A 44 -9.46 -11.21 0.08
CA GLU A 44 -10.34 -12.29 0.59
C GLU A 44 -9.94 -13.72 0.16
N HIS A 45 -9.24 -13.85 -0.98
CA HIS A 45 -8.77 -15.11 -1.54
C HIS A 45 -7.24 -15.30 -1.48
N ALA A 46 -6.52 -14.47 -0.72
CA ALA A 46 -5.07 -14.59 -0.57
C ALA A 46 -4.63 -15.81 0.28
N ASN A 47 -5.57 -16.49 0.96
CA ASN A 47 -5.30 -17.72 1.70
C ASN A 47 -5.07 -18.89 0.74
N GLY A 48 -3.82 -19.10 0.33
CA GLY A 48 -3.45 -20.21 -0.55
C GLY A 48 -1.96 -20.37 -0.83
N ILE A 49 -1.11 -19.58 -0.18
CA ILE A 49 0.33 -19.54 -0.42
C ILE A 49 1.00 -20.24 0.75
N SER A 50 1.79 -21.28 0.46
CA SER A 50 2.54 -22.01 1.50
C SER A 50 3.41 -21.04 2.30
N GLU A 51 3.39 -21.15 3.63
CA GLU A 51 4.21 -20.35 4.54
C GLU A 51 5.71 -20.34 4.16
N GLU A 52 6.21 -21.41 3.53
CA GLU A 52 7.59 -21.53 3.03
C GLU A 52 7.97 -20.50 1.94
N LYS A 53 7.00 -19.76 1.38
CA LYS A 53 7.20 -18.68 0.41
C LYS A 53 6.92 -17.28 1.01
N MET A 54 6.64 -17.20 2.30
CA MET A 54 6.47 -15.92 3.00
C MET A 54 7.86 -15.41 3.39
N GLY A 55 8.39 -14.46 2.61
CA GLY A 55 9.59 -13.73 2.99
C GLY A 55 9.30 -12.75 4.12
N THR A 56 9.88 -11.56 4.03
CA THR A 56 9.83 -10.52 5.08
C THR A 56 8.50 -9.77 5.17
N SER A 57 7.56 -9.99 4.24
CA SER A 57 6.18 -9.53 4.32
C SER A 57 5.20 -10.70 4.30
N SER A 58 3.98 -10.50 4.80
CA SER A 58 2.92 -11.52 4.74
C SER A 58 1.71 -11.02 3.94
N MET A 59 1.00 -11.92 3.29
CA MET A 59 -0.26 -11.62 2.60
C MET A 59 -1.25 -12.71 3.00
N SER A 60 -2.40 -12.28 3.52
CA SER A 60 -3.44 -13.17 4.03
C SER A 60 -4.82 -12.63 3.67
N SER A 61 -5.89 -13.34 4.02
CA SER A 61 -7.26 -12.84 3.80
C SER A 61 -7.61 -11.54 4.52
N LYS A 62 -6.74 -11.07 5.41
CA LYS A 62 -6.95 -9.81 6.13
C LYS A 62 -6.36 -8.64 5.36
N GLY A 63 -5.12 -8.76 4.90
CA GLY A 63 -4.47 -7.78 4.03
C GLY A 63 -3.02 -8.15 3.70
N LEU A 64 -2.24 -7.13 3.35
CA LEU A 64 -0.81 -7.20 3.10
C LEU A 64 -0.06 -6.54 4.27
N THR A 65 0.72 -7.32 5.01
CA THR A 65 1.51 -6.84 6.16
C THR A 65 2.87 -6.36 5.69
N ILE A 66 3.14 -5.05 5.78
CA ILE A 66 4.36 -4.38 5.30
C ILE A 66 4.73 -3.17 6.19
N PRO A 67 5.92 -2.57 6.04
CA PRO A 67 6.24 -1.28 6.64
C PRO A 67 5.33 -0.17 6.10
N ILE A 68 4.42 0.32 6.93
CA ILE A 68 3.36 1.27 6.53
C ILE A 68 3.98 2.58 6.02
N TYR A 69 4.94 3.14 6.76
CA TYR A 69 5.50 4.44 6.42
C TYR A 69 6.33 4.39 5.13
N GLY A 70 7.06 3.30 4.91
CA GLY A 70 7.78 3.04 3.66
C GLY A 70 6.83 2.96 2.47
N PHE A 71 5.74 2.19 2.61
CA PHE A 71 4.68 2.11 1.60
C PHE A 71 4.07 3.48 1.28
N ILE A 72 3.64 4.25 2.29
CA ILE A 72 3.02 5.57 2.10
C ILE A 72 3.97 6.51 1.37
N HIS A 73 5.23 6.57 1.83
CA HIS A 73 6.24 7.44 1.21
C HIS A 73 6.49 7.06 -0.25
N SER A 74 6.63 5.76 -0.53
CA SER A 74 6.84 5.23 -1.89
C SER A 74 5.66 5.53 -2.79
N PHE A 75 4.43 5.33 -2.31
CA PHE A 75 3.20 5.65 -3.05
C PHE A 75 3.09 7.14 -3.36
N ILE A 76 3.17 8.01 -2.35
CA ILE A 76 3.00 9.46 -2.51
C ILE A 76 4.00 10.03 -3.53
N ASN A 77 5.25 9.54 -3.53
CA ASN A 77 6.27 10.04 -4.44
C ASN A 77 6.11 9.55 -5.89
N GLN A 78 5.33 8.49 -6.12
CA GLN A 78 5.07 7.93 -7.44
C GLN A 78 3.63 8.19 -7.93
N MET A 79 2.79 8.83 -7.11
CA MET A 79 1.37 9.01 -7.41
C MET A 79 1.11 9.83 -8.68
N ASP A 80 1.95 10.83 -8.96
CA ASP A 80 1.84 11.66 -10.17
C ASP A 80 2.13 10.86 -11.45
N ASP A 81 2.90 9.77 -11.33
CA ASP A 81 3.24 8.90 -12.47
C ASP A 81 2.11 7.95 -12.87
N ILE A 82 1.15 7.69 -11.98
CA ILE A 82 0.00 6.82 -12.26
C ILE A 82 -0.87 7.47 -13.33
N GLY A 83 -1.08 6.78 -14.45
CA GLY A 83 -1.75 7.30 -15.64
C GLY A 83 -0.82 7.99 -16.65
N GLN A 84 0.45 8.24 -16.28
CA GLN A 84 1.47 8.85 -17.14
C GLN A 84 2.50 7.81 -17.62
N LYS A 85 2.92 6.92 -16.72
CA LYS A 85 3.84 5.82 -17.00
C LYS A 85 3.08 4.54 -17.32
N LYS A 86 3.73 3.64 -18.07
CA LYS A 86 3.20 2.29 -18.33
C LYS A 86 2.93 1.56 -17.02
N ALA A 87 3.90 1.54 -16.12
CA ALA A 87 3.75 0.92 -14.81
C ALA A 87 4.41 1.77 -13.71
N VAL A 88 3.83 1.69 -12.51
CA VAL A 88 4.35 2.23 -11.25
C VAL A 88 4.50 1.06 -10.28
N ILE A 89 5.64 0.97 -9.61
CA ILE A 89 5.95 -0.13 -8.68
C ILE A 89 6.15 0.48 -7.30
N ILE A 90 5.25 0.18 -6.38
CA ILE A 90 5.39 0.54 -4.98
C ILE A 90 6.11 -0.60 -4.27
N TYR A 91 7.35 -0.31 -3.92
CA TYR A 91 8.29 -1.25 -3.32
C TYR A 91 9.04 -0.60 -2.16
N GLU A 92 9.49 -1.44 -1.23
CA GLU A 92 10.39 -1.09 -0.12
C GLU A 92 11.44 -2.20 -0.04
N ASP A 93 12.73 -1.84 0.05
CA ASP A 93 13.87 -2.75 -0.14
C ASP A 93 13.88 -3.96 0.82
N GLN A 94 13.14 -3.88 1.93
CA GLN A 94 13.08 -4.92 2.95
C GLN A 94 11.92 -5.89 2.80
N ILE A 95 10.99 -5.69 1.86
CA ILE A 95 9.87 -6.60 1.64
C ILE A 95 10.06 -7.46 0.38
N ASP A 96 9.54 -8.68 0.41
CA ASP A 96 9.57 -9.63 -0.71
C ASP A 96 8.38 -9.47 -1.69
N LYS A 97 7.53 -8.46 -1.46
CA LYS A 97 6.33 -8.17 -2.26
C LYS A 97 6.30 -6.72 -2.69
N GLU A 98 5.75 -6.46 -3.87
CA GLU A 98 5.57 -5.11 -4.40
C GLU A 98 4.13 -4.95 -4.92
N ILE A 99 3.61 -3.74 -4.85
CA ILE A 99 2.32 -3.39 -5.46
C ILE A 99 2.62 -2.80 -6.83
N VAL A 100 2.16 -3.47 -7.87
CA VAL A 100 2.37 -3.06 -9.26
C VAL A 100 1.09 -2.45 -9.79
N LEU A 101 1.22 -1.28 -10.40
CA LEU A 101 0.13 -0.50 -10.98
C LEU A 101 0.42 -0.30 -12.47
N GLU A 102 -0.27 -1.01 -13.36
CA GLU A 102 -0.16 -0.84 -14.81
C GLU A 102 -1.31 0.01 -15.35
N THR A 103 -0.98 1.00 -16.19
CA THR A 103 -1.97 1.88 -16.80
C THR A 103 -2.57 1.23 -18.05
N SER A 104 -3.90 1.09 -18.10
CA SER A 104 -4.65 0.62 -19.26
C SER A 104 -5.80 1.57 -19.58
N GLY A 105 -5.56 2.52 -20.49
CA GLY A 105 -6.51 3.58 -20.82
C GLY A 105 -6.73 4.50 -19.63
N GLU A 106 -7.99 4.66 -19.20
CA GLU A 106 -8.36 5.48 -18.03
C GLU A 106 -8.36 4.68 -16.72
N ASN A 107 -7.93 3.42 -16.74
CA ASN A 107 -7.90 2.54 -15.59
C ASN A 107 -6.46 2.19 -15.18
N VAL A 108 -6.29 1.92 -13.89
CA VAL A 108 -5.14 1.21 -13.34
C VAL A 108 -5.51 -0.25 -13.15
N ILE A 109 -4.64 -1.14 -13.58
CA ILE A 109 -4.66 -2.56 -13.20
C ILE A 109 -3.67 -2.70 -12.05
N PHE A 110 -4.12 -3.18 -10.90
CA PHE A 110 -3.24 -3.36 -9.74
C PHE A 110 -3.10 -4.82 -9.35
N ALA A 111 -1.92 -5.21 -8.87
CA ALA A 111 -1.64 -6.56 -8.39
C ALA A 111 -0.50 -6.54 -7.39
N ILE A 112 -0.37 -7.61 -6.59
CA ILE A 112 0.78 -7.83 -5.72
C ILE A 112 1.72 -8.82 -6.39
N ARG A 113 2.97 -8.43 -6.67
CA ARG A 113 3.99 -9.33 -7.21
C ARG A 113 4.96 -9.75 -6.11
N TYR A 114 5.40 -10.99 -6.17
CA TYR A 114 6.52 -11.50 -5.39
C TYR A 114 7.84 -11.13 -6.09
N CYS A 115 8.66 -10.25 -5.50
CA CYS A 115 9.75 -9.52 -6.18
C CYS A 115 10.76 -10.40 -6.94
N LEU A 116 11.02 -11.62 -6.43
CA LEU A 116 12.00 -12.55 -7.01
C LEU A 116 11.33 -13.69 -7.79
N SER A 117 10.08 -13.54 -8.19
CA SER A 117 9.34 -14.56 -8.92
C SER A 117 8.33 -13.98 -9.91
N ASN A 118 7.73 -14.86 -10.69
CA ASN A 118 6.65 -14.52 -11.60
C ASN A 118 5.27 -14.75 -10.95
N TYR A 119 5.18 -14.83 -9.62
CA TYR A 119 3.91 -14.99 -8.93
C TYR A 119 3.27 -13.64 -8.64
N TRP A 120 1.98 -13.56 -8.98
CA TRP A 120 1.13 -12.39 -8.81
C TRP A 120 -0.12 -12.76 -8.07
N TYR A 121 -0.64 -11.84 -7.26
CA TYR A 121 -1.98 -11.88 -6.72
C TYR A 121 -2.82 -10.75 -7.31
N ASP A 122 -3.91 -11.12 -7.98
CA ASP A 122 -4.81 -10.22 -8.72
C ASP A 122 -6.15 -9.99 -8.02
N GLY A 123 -6.27 -10.35 -6.74
CA GLY A 123 -7.50 -10.23 -5.96
C GLY A 123 -8.41 -11.46 -6.03
N GLU A 124 -8.22 -12.34 -7.00
CA GLU A 124 -8.98 -13.59 -7.10
C GLU A 124 -8.13 -14.80 -6.75
N SER A 125 -6.86 -14.82 -7.18
CA SER A 125 -5.96 -15.94 -6.92
C SER A 125 -4.51 -15.59 -7.18
N VAL A 126 -3.63 -16.51 -6.82
CA VAL A 126 -2.20 -16.42 -7.11
C VAL A 126 -1.91 -17.14 -8.42
N LYS A 127 -1.28 -16.43 -9.36
CA LYS A 127 -0.99 -16.93 -10.70
C LYS A 127 0.47 -16.70 -11.02
N GLU A 128 1.07 -17.66 -11.73
CA GLU A 128 2.39 -17.46 -12.34
C GLU A 128 2.21 -16.81 -13.72
N SER A 129 2.85 -15.67 -13.96
CA SER A 129 2.72 -14.90 -15.20
C SER A 129 3.92 -13.98 -15.42
N LEU A 130 4.27 -13.70 -16.68
CA LEU A 130 5.29 -12.71 -17.02
C LEU A 130 4.74 -11.28 -17.04
N GLU A 131 3.43 -11.14 -17.23
CA GLU A 131 2.69 -9.88 -17.28
C GLU A 131 1.70 -9.79 -16.12
N ILE A 132 1.28 -8.58 -15.77
CA ILE A 132 0.28 -8.38 -14.72
C ILE A 132 -1.02 -9.11 -15.09
N PRO A 133 -1.52 -10.05 -14.25
CA PRO A 133 -2.79 -10.70 -14.52
C PRO A 133 -3.94 -9.70 -14.38
N ILE A 134 -4.90 -9.80 -15.29
CA ILE A 134 -6.13 -9.01 -15.27
C ILE A 134 -7.25 -9.89 -14.74
N SER A 135 -7.97 -9.38 -13.74
CA SER A 135 -9.12 -10.02 -13.11
C SER A 135 -10.34 -9.09 -13.17
N SER A 136 -11.50 -9.59 -12.71
CA SER A 136 -12.72 -8.78 -12.68
C SER A 136 -12.69 -7.69 -11.60
N VAL A 137 -11.75 -7.77 -10.66
CA VAL A 137 -11.70 -6.93 -9.45
C VAL A 137 -10.51 -5.97 -9.44
N ASN A 138 -9.47 -6.21 -10.24
CA ASN A 138 -8.22 -5.47 -10.12
C ASN A 138 -8.03 -4.32 -11.10
N MET A 139 -9.09 -3.94 -11.83
CA MET A 139 -9.10 -2.80 -12.74
C MET A 139 -9.96 -1.68 -12.17
N ILE A 140 -9.35 -0.52 -11.90
CA ILE A 140 -10.00 0.60 -11.23
C ILE A 140 -9.77 1.89 -12.04
N PRO A 141 -10.79 2.75 -12.23
CA PRO A 141 -10.56 4.07 -12.82
C PRO A 141 -9.48 4.85 -12.07
N ILE A 142 -8.52 5.45 -12.78
CA ILE A 142 -7.37 6.14 -12.19
C ILE A 142 -7.78 7.20 -11.15
N PRO A 143 -8.78 8.07 -11.41
CA PRO A 143 -9.20 9.06 -10.42
C PRO A 143 -9.71 8.41 -9.12
N VAL A 144 -10.50 7.34 -9.24
CA VAL A 144 -11.08 6.60 -8.11
C VAL A 144 -9.99 5.93 -7.27
N PHE A 145 -9.00 5.33 -7.93
CA PHE A 145 -7.87 4.71 -7.24
C PHE A 145 -7.05 5.76 -6.48
N LYS A 146 -6.66 6.86 -7.14
CA LYS A 146 -5.87 7.93 -6.50
C LYS A 146 -6.61 8.53 -5.30
N GLU A 147 -7.88 8.87 -5.47
CA GLU A 147 -8.71 9.44 -4.40
C GLU A 147 -8.81 8.50 -3.20
N GLY A 148 -9.13 7.22 -3.42
CA GLY A 148 -9.26 6.25 -2.32
C GLY A 148 -7.93 5.95 -1.61
N MET A 149 -6.80 5.98 -2.32
CA MET A 149 -5.47 5.88 -1.71
C MET A 149 -5.15 7.10 -0.85
N ILE A 150 -5.35 8.31 -1.38
CA ILE A 150 -5.12 9.57 -0.66
C ILE A 150 -5.99 9.62 0.60
N GLU A 151 -7.26 9.27 0.49
CA GLU A 151 -8.21 9.28 1.60
C GLU A 151 -7.79 8.35 2.74
N GLY A 152 -7.42 7.10 2.41
CA GLY A 152 -6.96 6.12 3.39
C GLY A 152 -5.69 6.58 4.11
N ILE A 153 -4.72 7.12 3.36
CA ILE A 153 -3.47 7.65 3.93
C ILE A 153 -3.76 8.86 4.82
N ARG A 154 -4.64 9.78 4.40
CA ARG A 154 -5.02 10.94 5.18
C ARG A 154 -5.67 10.54 6.49
N THR A 155 -6.63 9.61 6.45
CA THR A 155 -7.31 9.08 7.64
C THR A 155 -6.31 8.48 8.63
N TYR A 156 -5.36 7.70 8.12
CA TYR A 156 -4.28 7.14 8.93
C TYR A 156 -3.41 8.24 9.58
N PHE A 157 -2.97 9.24 8.81
CA PHE A 157 -2.18 10.36 9.36
C PHE A 157 -2.96 11.22 10.37
N GLU A 158 -4.26 11.42 10.17
CA GLU A 158 -5.11 12.09 11.15
C GLU A 158 -5.18 11.28 12.46
N SER A 159 -5.28 9.95 12.38
CA SER A 159 -5.24 9.09 13.58
C SER A 159 -3.91 9.20 14.33
N LEU A 160 -2.78 9.25 13.60
CA LEU A 160 -1.45 9.45 14.19
C LEU A 160 -1.34 10.82 14.87
N LEU A 161 -1.88 11.88 14.26
CA LEU A 161 -1.88 13.23 14.84
C LEU A 161 -2.75 13.33 16.10
N GLN A 162 -3.87 12.60 16.15
CA GLN A 162 -4.73 12.54 17.35
C GLN A 162 -4.00 11.87 18.51
N GLN A 163 -3.23 10.81 18.23
CA GLN A 163 -2.50 10.06 19.24
C GLN A 163 -1.15 10.71 19.62
N PHE A 164 -0.47 11.32 18.65
CA PHE A 164 0.85 11.94 18.79
C PHE A 164 0.84 13.37 18.20
N PRO A 165 0.25 14.36 18.89
CA PRO A 165 0.17 15.73 18.40
C PRO A 165 1.53 16.38 18.10
N GLU A 166 2.62 15.91 18.72
CA GLU A 166 3.98 16.38 18.48
C GLU A 166 4.45 16.18 17.03
N LEU A 167 3.83 15.27 16.27
CA LEU A 167 4.13 15.07 14.85
C LEU A 167 3.91 16.33 14.00
N GLN A 168 3.09 17.28 14.47
CA GLN A 168 2.93 18.60 13.82
C GLN A 168 4.23 19.41 13.78
N LYS A 169 5.22 19.05 14.60
CA LYS A 169 6.55 19.70 14.65
C LYS A 169 7.62 18.91 13.92
N VAL A 170 7.27 17.78 13.30
CA VAL A 170 8.22 16.94 12.56
C VAL A 170 8.09 17.26 11.07
N ASP A 171 9.04 18.02 10.53
CA ASP A 171 8.98 18.55 9.15
C ASP A 171 8.67 17.47 8.11
N LYS A 172 9.37 16.34 8.19
CA LYS A 172 9.17 15.19 7.28
C LYS A 172 7.73 14.66 7.29
N PHE A 173 7.12 14.57 8.47
CA PHE A 173 5.72 14.15 8.60
C PHE A 173 4.79 15.20 7.98
N VAL A 174 4.99 16.47 8.33
CA VAL A 174 4.17 17.58 7.82
C VAL A 174 4.25 17.71 6.30
N GLU A 175 5.42 17.48 5.71
CA GLU A 175 5.60 17.48 4.26
C GLU A 175 4.79 16.37 3.57
N LEU A 176 4.81 15.16 4.10
CA LEU A 176 4.01 14.04 3.58
C LEU A 176 2.51 14.28 3.79
N TYR A 177 2.11 14.72 4.98
CA TYR A 177 0.71 15.02 5.29
C TYR A 177 0.14 16.07 4.33
N LYS A 178 0.89 17.14 4.04
CA LYS A 178 0.49 18.17 3.06
C LYS A 178 0.29 17.63 1.64
N LYS A 179 0.87 16.49 1.26
CA LYS A 179 0.67 15.90 -0.07
C LYS A 179 -0.66 15.17 -0.20
N VAL A 180 -1.28 14.79 0.92
CA VAL A 180 -2.58 14.06 0.94
C VAL A 180 -3.75 14.92 1.43
N THR A 181 -3.51 16.18 1.78
CA THR A 181 -4.56 17.13 2.21
C THR A 181 -4.78 18.29 1.23
N LYS A 182 -4.08 18.32 0.09
CA LYS A 182 -4.23 19.34 -0.96
C LYS A 182 -5.32 18.94 -1.93
#